data_AF-A0A7X2ZUX9-F1
#
_entry.id   AF-A0A7X2ZUX9-F1
#
_cell.length_a   1.000
_cell.length_b   1.000
_cell.length_c   1.000
_cell.angle_alpha   90.00
_cell.angle_beta   90.00
_cell.angle_gamma   90.00
#
_symmetry.space_group_name_H-M   'P 1'
#
loop_
_entity.id
_entity.type
_entity.pdbx_description
1 polymer ?
#
loop_
_entity_poly.entity_id
_entity_poly.type
_entity_poly.pdbx_seq_one_letter_code
_entity_poly.pdbx_strand_id
1 'polypeptide(L)'
;QEGADGVAEILIDDAVKSLFPQYFPAINKLERKDAKTPYDDLLSWFFQGEGFELLDEFTDEEYKRTLDGIPELSQLIKEHQPDFPKEDVYFLKELVLWGLVSHKKLSKNRFAEGYQFKDLYGSYIDGL
;
A
#
# COMPACT_ATOMS: atom_id res chain seq x y z
N GLN A 1 24.12 8.08 -12.66
CA GLN A 1 23.94 8.59 -11.28
C GLN A 1 22.72 7.89 -10.69
N GLU A 2 22.82 6.58 -10.42
CA GLU A 2 21.70 5.76 -9.92
C GLU A 2 21.65 5.69 -8.37
N GLY A 3 22.59 6.35 -7.70
CA GLY A 3 22.73 6.27 -6.24
C GLY A 3 21.75 7.14 -5.45
N ALA A 4 21.31 8.28 -5.98
CA ALA A 4 20.43 9.19 -5.24
C ALA A 4 19.00 8.65 -5.15
N ASP A 5 18.48 8.11 -6.26
CA ASP A 5 17.14 7.55 -6.33
C ASP A 5 17.00 6.32 -5.43
N GLY A 6 17.98 5.40 -5.47
CA GLY A 6 17.99 4.24 -4.59
C GLY A 6 18.09 4.60 -3.10
N VAL A 7 18.82 5.67 -2.75
CA VAL A 7 18.86 6.18 -1.37
C VAL A 7 17.51 6.79 -0.98
N ALA A 8 16.85 7.54 -1.89
CA ALA A 8 15.52 8.10 -1.63
C ALA A 8 14.48 7.00 -1.39
N GLU A 9 14.48 5.92 -2.17
CA GLU A 9 13.59 4.79 -1.97
C GLU A 9 13.79 4.11 -0.61
N ILE A 10 15.05 3.91 -0.18
CA ILE A 10 15.37 3.35 1.13
C ILE A 10 14.85 4.26 2.25
N LEU A 11 15.06 5.57 2.13
CA LEU A 11 14.60 6.54 3.14
C LEU A 11 13.08 6.57 3.24
N ILE A 12 12.37 6.47 2.11
CA ILE A 12 10.90 6.39 2.10
C ILE A 12 10.45 5.09 2.75
N ASP A 13 11.05 3.95 2.40
CA ASP A 13 10.72 2.64 2.98
C ASP A 13 10.94 2.60 4.51
N ASP A 14 12.05 3.16 4.99
CA ASP A 14 12.34 3.28 6.41
C ASP A 14 11.37 4.23 7.14
N ALA A 15 10.98 5.34 6.49
CA ALA A 15 9.99 6.27 7.02
C ALA A 15 8.61 5.61 7.13
N VAL A 16 8.18 4.89 6.10
CA VAL A 16 6.93 4.13 6.08
C VAL A 16 6.92 3.09 7.19
N LYS A 17 7.97 2.28 7.34
CA LYS A 17 8.08 1.29 8.43
C LYS A 17 8.04 1.91 9.82
N SER A 18 8.52 3.14 9.96
CA SER A 18 8.52 3.87 11.23
C SER A 18 7.16 4.51 11.55
N LEU A 19 6.45 4.99 10.53
CA LEU A 19 5.15 5.66 10.67
C LEU A 19 3.99 4.68 10.75
N PHE A 20 3.99 3.65 9.91
CA PHE A 20 2.90 2.69 9.79
C PHE A 20 2.38 2.14 11.15
N PRO A 21 3.24 1.63 12.07
CA PRO A 21 2.76 1.10 13.35
C PRO A 21 2.20 2.16 14.30
N GLN A 22 2.35 3.46 14.00
CA GLN A 22 1.73 4.54 14.77
C GLN A 22 0.26 4.74 14.39
N TYR A 23 -0.15 4.27 13.20
CA TYR A 23 -1.50 4.45 12.67
C TYR A 23 -2.26 3.13 12.48
N PHE A 24 -1.57 2.02 12.22
CA PHE A 24 -2.19 0.73 11.92
C PHE A 24 -1.53 -0.41 12.70
N PRO A 25 -2.23 -1.54 12.91
CA PRO A 25 -1.66 -2.72 13.57
C PRO A 25 -0.33 -3.17 12.94
N ALA A 26 0.73 -3.29 13.74
CA ALA A 26 2.05 -3.64 13.22
C ALA A 26 2.06 -5.00 12.49
N ILE A 27 2.74 -5.06 11.34
CA ILE A 27 2.92 -6.29 10.56
C ILE A 27 4.19 -7.00 11.04
N ASN A 28 4.02 -8.18 11.63
CA ASN A 28 5.14 -8.94 12.18
C ASN A 28 5.84 -9.75 11.09
N LYS A 29 7.17 -9.90 11.20
CA LYS A 29 7.95 -10.77 10.29
C LYS A 29 7.60 -12.25 10.42
N LEU A 30 7.06 -12.64 11.58
CA LEU A 30 6.68 -14.01 11.90
C LEU A 30 5.22 -14.00 12.35
N GLU A 31 4.37 -14.60 11.54
CA GLU A 31 2.96 -14.81 11.83
C GLU A 31 2.67 -16.31 11.75
N ARG A 32 1.71 -16.80 12.55
CA ARG A 32 1.24 -18.17 12.38
C ARG A 32 0.53 -18.23 11.02
N LYS A 33 0.76 -19.31 10.26
CA LYS A 33 0.23 -19.44 8.90
C LYS A 33 -1.29 -19.24 8.78
N ASP A 34 -2.03 -19.54 9.84
CA ASP A 34 -3.49 -19.47 9.88
C ASP A 34 -4.02 -18.31 10.75
N ALA A 35 -3.16 -17.38 11.18
CA ALA A 35 -3.61 -16.22 11.94
C ALA A 35 -4.25 -15.19 10.99
N LYS A 36 -5.54 -14.92 11.21
CA LYS A 36 -6.21 -13.81 10.51
C LYS A 36 -5.55 -12.49 10.89
N THR A 37 -5.18 -11.69 9.90
CA THR A 37 -4.65 -10.34 10.09
C THR A 37 -5.69 -9.28 9.72
N PRO A 38 -5.57 -8.04 10.24
CA PRO A 38 -6.42 -6.92 9.81
C PRO A 38 -6.35 -6.63 8.31
N TYR A 39 -5.30 -7.08 7.62
CA TYR A 39 -5.04 -6.77 6.22
C TYR A 39 -5.50 -7.86 5.25
N ASP A 40 -6.00 -8.99 5.74
CA ASP A 40 -6.30 -10.16 4.91
C ASP A 40 -7.35 -9.86 3.83
N ASP A 41 -8.36 -9.06 4.15
CA ASP A 41 -9.42 -8.71 3.20
C ASP A 41 -8.84 -7.82 2.06
N LEU A 42 -7.97 -6.86 2.39
CA LEU A 42 -7.27 -6.03 1.40
C LEU A 42 -6.30 -6.86 0.54
N LEU A 43 -5.56 -7.79 1.15
CA LEU A 43 -4.69 -8.70 0.40
C LEU A 43 -5.49 -9.62 -0.53
N SER A 44 -6.65 -10.10 -0.08
CA SER A 44 -7.57 -10.87 -0.90
C SER A 44 -8.12 -10.05 -2.07
N TRP A 45 -8.39 -8.75 -1.88
CA TRP A 45 -8.81 -7.85 -2.95
C TRP A 45 -7.74 -7.75 -4.04
N PHE A 46 -6.48 -7.53 -3.67
CA PHE A 46 -5.35 -7.51 -4.61
C PHE A 46 -5.15 -8.84 -5.32
N PHE A 47 -5.34 -9.97 -4.63
CA PHE A 47 -5.21 -11.30 -5.22
C PHE A 47 -6.31 -11.61 -6.26
N GLN A 48 -7.50 -11.04 -6.11
CA GLN A 48 -8.63 -11.25 -7.03
C GLN A 48 -8.66 -10.24 -8.19
N GLY A 49 -8.01 -9.09 -8.01
CA GLY A 49 -7.96 -8.00 -8.99
C GLY A 49 -6.70 -8.02 -9.86
N GLU A 50 -6.64 -7.07 -10.81
CA GLU A 50 -5.48 -6.90 -11.70
C GLU A 50 -4.36 -6.04 -11.06
N GLY A 51 -4.64 -5.43 -9.90
CA GLY A 51 -3.76 -4.50 -9.20
C GLY A 51 -4.35 -3.10 -9.06
N PHE A 52 -3.53 -2.16 -8.62
CA PHE A 52 -3.86 -0.75 -8.45
C PHE A 52 -2.74 0.11 -9.02
N GLU A 53 -3.10 1.14 -9.80
CA GLU A 53 -2.13 2.08 -10.38
C GLU A 53 -2.28 3.45 -9.76
N LEU A 54 -1.14 4.03 -9.40
CA LEU A 54 -1.01 5.38 -8.88
C LEU A 54 -0.13 6.18 -9.83
N LEU A 55 -0.76 7.00 -10.67
CA LEU A 55 -0.07 7.79 -11.69
C LEU A 55 0.46 9.10 -11.09
N ASP A 56 1.63 9.54 -11.56
CA ASP A 56 2.29 10.75 -11.05
C ASP A 56 1.51 12.03 -11.35
N GLU A 57 0.80 12.03 -12.48
CA GLU A 57 0.06 13.19 -13.00
C GLU A 57 -1.42 13.14 -12.63
N PHE A 58 -1.82 12.29 -11.67
CA PHE A 58 -3.19 12.30 -11.16
C PHE A 58 -3.54 13.67 -10.57
N THR A 59 -4.71 14.18 -10.97
CA THR A 59 -5.38 15.24 -10.20
C THR A 59 -5.79 14.72 -8.83
N ASP A 60 -5.98 15.62 -7.86
CA ASP A 60 -6.51 15.26 -6.54
C ASP A 60 -7.81 14.44 -6.62
N GLU A 61 -8.67 14.73 -7.60
CA GLU A 61 -9.92 13.99 -7.80
C GLU A 61 -9.67 12.56 -8.28
N GLU A 62 -8.78 12.37 -9.26
CA GLU A 62 -8.41 11.05 -9.78
C GLU A 62 -7.69 10.21 -8.74
N TYR A 63 -6.78 10.81 -7.99
CA TYR A 63 -6.09 10.19 -6.86
C TYR A 63 -7.10 9.66 -5.83
N LYS A 64 -8.01 10.53 -5.38
CA LYS A 64 -9.04 10.17 -4.39
C LYS A 64 -9.99 9.09 -4.92
N ARG A 65 -10.47 9.24 -6.16
CA ARG A 65 -11.38 8.27 -6.79
C ARG A 65 -10.74 6.90 -6.91
N THR A 66 -9.48 6.83 -7.29
CA THR A 66 -8.77 5.56 -7.46
C THR A 66 -8.59 4.87 -6.10
N LEU A 67 -8.23 5.60 -5.04
CA LEU A 67 -8.15 5.06 -3.68
C LEU A 67 -9.52 4.68 -3.08
N ASP A 68 -10.58 5.40 -3.41
CA ASP A 68 -11.95 5.06 -3.02
C ASP A 68 -12.47 3.81 -3.76
N GLY A 69 -11.88 3.48 -4.91
CA GLY A 69 -12.13 2.25 -5.66
C GLY A 69 -11.68 0.97 -4.96
N ILE A 70 -10.96 1.06 -3.84
CA ILE A 70 -10.55 -0.07 -2.99
C ILE A 70 -11.36 -0.01 -1.67
N PRO A 71 -12.48 -0.74 -1.56
CA PRO A 71 -13.35 -0.70 -0.39
C PRO A 71 -12.64 -1.01 0.92
N GLU A 72 -11.70 -1.94 0.90
CA GLU A 72 -10.97 -2.47 2.05
C GLU A 72 -10.05 -1.41 2.66
N LEU A 73 -9.52 -0.47 1.86
CA LEU A 73 -8.80 0.70 2.40
C LEU A 73 -9.72 1.57 3.25
N SER A 74 -10.92 1.85 2.74
CA SER A 74 -11.91 2.65 3.49
C SER A 74 -12.33 1.95 4.79
N GLN A 75 -12.39 0.62 4.79
CA GLN A 75 -12.70 -0.15 5.99
C GLN A 75 -11.59 -0.05 7.03
N LEU A 76 -10.33 -0.21 6.62
CA LEU A 76 -9.17 -0.08 7.52
C LEU A 76 -9.09 1.30 8.19
N ILE A 77 -9.35 2.38 7.44
CA ILE A 77 -9.40 3.72 8.04
C ILE A 77 -10.51 3.83 9.09
N LYS A 78 -11.71 3.35 8.77
CA LYS A 78 -12.84 3.41 9.71
C LYS A 78 -12.59 2.61 10.99
N GLU A 79 -11.88 1.48 10.89
CA GLU A 79 -11.60 0.61 12.04
C GLU A 79 -10.47 1.13 12.92
N HIS A 80 -9.41 1.67 12.32
CA HIS A 80 -8.20 2.02 13.07
C HIS A 80 -8.00 3.52 13.28
N GLN A 81 -8.59 4.35 12.43
CA GLN A 81 -8.40 5.80 12.40
C GLN A 81 -9.74 6.56 12.19
N PRO A 82 -10.82 6.25 12.96
CA PRO A 82 -12.16 6.80 12.71
C PRO A 82 -12.26 8.33 12.86
N ASP A 83 -11.42 8.90 13.73
CA ASP A 83 -11.42 10.34 14.07
C ASP A 83 -10.31 11.12 13.35
N PHE A 84 -9.64 10.52 12.37
CA PHE A 84 -8.56 11.17 11.63
C PHE A 84 -9.08 12.33 10.77
N PRO A 85 -8.32 13.43 10.59
CA PRO A 85 -8.73 14.55 9.75
C PRO A 85 -9.12 14.09 8.34
N LYS A 86 -10.30 14.50 7.88
CA LYS A 86 -10.89 14.01 6.61
C LYS A 86 -10.05 14.41 5.40
N GLU A 87 -9.40 15.57 5.49
CA GLU A 87 -8.46 16.08 4.51
C GLU A 87 -7.26 15.13 4.29
N ASP A 88 -6.85 14.39 5.32
CA ASP A 88 -5.64 13.57 5.31
C ASP A 88 -5.93 12.06 5.22
N VAL A 89 -7.21 11.65 5.22
CA VAL A 89 -7.62 10.23 5.14
C VAL A 89 -7.04 9.52 3.91
N TYR A 90 -6.95 10.21 2.77
CA TYR A 90 -6.41 9.61 1.56
C TYR A 90 -4.91 9.32 1.66
N PHE A 91 -4.15 10.17 2.34
CA PHE A 91 -2.76 9.89 2.65
C PHE A 91 -2.63 8.63 3.52
N LEU A 92 -3.52 8.43 4.51
CA LEU A 92 -3.52 7.20 5.28
C LEU A 92 -3.83 5.96 4.44
N LYS A 93 -4.77 6.06 3.49
CA LYS A 93 -5.06 4.95 2.56
C LYS A 93 -3.82 4.58 1.75
N GLU A 94 -3.11 5.57 1.23
CA GLU A 94 -1.85 5.33 0.53
C GLU A 94 -0.80 4.74 1.48
N LEU A 95 -0.64 5.28 2.70
CA LEU A 95 0.29 4.75 3.71
C LEU A 95 0.02 3.27 4.02
N VAL A 96 -1.25 2.82 3.98
CA VAL A 96 -1.59 1.39 4.11
C VAL A 96 -0.92 0.57 3.01
N LEU A 97 -1.09 0.97 1.74
CA LEU A 97 -0.52 0.28 0.59
C LEU A 97 1.00 0.25 0.66
N TRP A 98 1.63 1.39 0.95
CA TRP A 98 3.08 1.47 1.09
C TRP A 98 3.60 0.62 2.25
N GLY A 99 2.90 0.60 3.39
CA GLY A 99 3.27 -0.27 4.51
C GLY A 99 3.22 -1.75 4.16
N LEU A 100 2.20 -2.18 3.42
CA LEU A 100 2.12 -3.56 2.94
C LEU A 100 3.27 -3.89 1.97
N VAL A 101 3.66 -2.96 1.11
CA VAL A 101 4.85 -3.12 0.23
C VAL A 101 6.13 -3.22 1.05
N SER A 102 6.35 -2.30 1.99
CA SER A 102 7.50 -2.27 2.90
C SER A 102 7.66 -3.55 3.73
N HIS A 103 6.55 -4.22 4.03
CA HIS A 103 6.50 -5.50 4.74
C HIS A 103 6.39 -6.72 3.82
N LYS A 104 6.59 -6.56 2.51
CA LYS A 104 6.55 -7.63 1.50
C LYS A 104 5.25 -8.43 1.53
N LYS A 105 4.13 -7.75 1.75
CA LYS A 105 2.76 -8.30 1.64
C LYS A 105 2.13 -7.95 0.29
N LEU A 106 2.55 -6.85 -0.33
CA LEU A 106 2.26 -6.46 -1.71
C LEU A 106 3.57 -6.20 -2.46
N SER A 107 3.50 -6.20 -3.79
CA SER A 107 4.58 -5.71 -4.66
C SER A 107 4.26 -4.31 -5.17
N LYS A 108 5.30 -3.53 -5.49
CA LYS A 108 5.18 -2.23 -6.14
C LYS A 108 6.24 -2.11 -7.23
N ASN A 109 5.81 -1.79 -8.44
CA ASN A 109 6.70 -1.60 -9.58
C ASN A 109 6.59 -0.15 -10.07
N ARG A 110 7.72 0.52 -10.23
CA ARG A 110 7.80 1.84 -10.88
C ARG A 110 7.74 1.65 -12.40
N PHE A 111 6.94 2.45 -13.07
CA PHE A 111 6.92 2.57 -14.52
C PHE A 111 6.96 4.04 -14.94
N ALA A 112 6.86 4.34 -16.23
CA ALA A 112 7.13 5.70 -16.74
C ALA A 112 6.13 6.74 -16.22
N GLU A 113 4.87 6.36 -16.04
CA GLU A 113 3.79 7.26 -15.65
C GLU A 113 3.35 7.11 -14.18
N GLY A 114 3.95 6.20 -13.40
CA GLY A 114 3.54 6.00 -12.01
C GLY A 114 4.04 4.72 -11.35
N TYR A 115 3.25 4.23 -10.40
CA TYR A 115 3.48 2.97 -9.68
C TYR A 115 2.32 2.01 -9.87
N GLN A 116 2.63 0.72 -10.01
CA GLN A 116 1.64 -0.35 -10.00
C GLN A 116 1.84 -1.21 -8.75
N PHE A 117 0.79 -1.32 -7.94
CA PHE A 117 0.70 -2.19 -6.78
C PHE A 117 -0.02 -3.47 -7.18
N LYS A 118 0.55 -4.62 -6.83
CA LYS A 118 -0.01 -5.94 -7.15
C LYS A 118 0.14 -6.88 -5.96
N ASP A 119 -0.62 -7.96 -5.98
CA ASP A 119 -0.33 -9.10 -5.13
C ASP A 119 1.09 -9.63 -5.42
N LEU A 120 1.64 -10.42 -4.50
CA LEU A 120 2.99 -10.95 -4.66
C LEU A 120 3.07 -12.01 -5.77
N TYR A 121 2.04 -12.82 -5.97
CA TYR A 121 2.05 -13.95 -6.90
C TYR A 121 1.85 -13.52 -8.35
N GLY A 122 1.01 -12.51 -8.62
CA GLY A 122 0.90 -11.90 -9.95
C GLY A 122 2.26 -11.42 -10.47
N SER A 123 3.07 -10.82 -9.59
CA SER A 123 4.42 -10.34 -9.95
C SER A 123 5.44 -11.44 -10.30
N TYR A 124 5.25 -12.68 -9.81
CA TYR A 124 6.14 -13.80 -10.15
C TYR A 124 5.83 -14.40 -11.54
N ILE A 125 4.58 -14.31 -11.99
CA ILE A 125 4.16 -14.87 -13.29
C ILE A 125 4.53 -13.92 -14.43
N ASP A 126 4.45 -12.61 -14.21
CA ASP A 126 4.83 -11.58 -15.20
C ASP A 126 6.34 -11.61 -15.55
N GLY A 127 7.18 -12.26 -14.73
CA GLY A 127 8.63 -12.37 -14.92
C GLY A 127 9.11 -13.66 -15.61
N LEU A 128 8.20 -14.52 -16.11
CA LEU A 128 8.50 -15.73 -16.88
C LEU A 128 8.25 -15.53 -18.38
#